data_AF-A0A820KKB3-F1
#
_entry.id   AF-A0A820KKB3-F1
#
_cell.length_a   1.000
_cell.length_b   1.000
_cell.length_c   1.000
_cell.angle_alpha   90.00
_cell.angle_beta   90.00
_cell.angle_gamma   90.00
#
_symmetry.space_group_name_H-M   'P 1'
#
loop_
_entity.id
_entity.type
_entity.pdbx_description
1 polymer ?
#
loop_
_entity_poly.entity_id
_entity_poly.type
_entity_poly.pdbx_seq_one_letter_code
_entity_poly.pdbx_strand_id
1 'polypeptide(L)'
;MEQKKAITHVSKTYTSTEVNYGQIEKEALAFICGIQKFDQFLHRRHFILLTDHKTLLTIFDSKKGNPSALASRLQHWALRLMGYT
;
A
#
# COMPACT_ATOMS: atom_id res chain seq x y z
N MET A 1 -26.33 -13.71 -4.99
CA MET A 1 -25.33 -12.68 -4.67
C MET A 1 -24.04 -13.40 -4.29
N GLU A 2 -22.96 -13.16 -5.01
CA GLU A 2 -21.67 -13.82 -4.74
C GLU A 2 -21.09 -13.28 -3.43
N GLN A 3 -20.92 -14.16 -2.42
CA GLN A 3 -20.38 -13.77 -1.13
C GLN A 3 -18.87 -13.58 -1.23
N LYS A 4 -18.37 -12.37 -0.96
CA LYS A 4 -16.94 -12.11 -0.81
C LYS A 4 -16.44 -12.81 0.46
N LYS A 5 -15.74 -13.93 0.30
CA LYS A 5 -15.14 -14.69 1.39
C LYS A 5 -13.68 -14.26 1.57
N ALA A 6 -13.31 -13.88 2.80
CA ALA A 6 -11.92 -13.62 3.13
C ALA A 6 -11.10 -14.92 3.05
N ILE A 7 -9.95 -14.87 2.38
CA ILE A 7 -9.02 -16.01 2.29
C ILE A 7 -8.06 -15.99 3.48
N THR A 8 -7.53 -14.81 3.79
CA THR A 8 -6.52 -14.61 4.84
C THR A 8 -6.56 -13.18 5.36
N HIS A 9 -6.12 -12.99 6.60
CA HIS A 9 -6.01 -11.70 7.26
C HIS A 9 -4.55 -11.41 7.62
N VAL A 10 -4.19 -10.13 7.68
CA VAL A 10 -2.88 -9.67 8.14
C VAL A 10 -3.05 -8.42 8.98
N SER A 11 -2.28 -8.32 10.05
CA SER A 11 -2.14 -7.13 10.86
C SER A 11 -0.69 -7.01 11.31
N LYS A 12 -0.27 -5.78 11.61
CA LYS A 12 1.09 -5.47 12.09
C LYS A 12 1.02 -4.34 13.10
N THR A 13 1.74 -4.50 14.21
CA THR A 13 1.97 -3.43 15.18
C THR A 13 3.11 -2.54 14.70
N TYR A 14 2.98 -1.22 14.89
CA TYR A 14 4.04 -0.28 14.57
C TYR A 14 5.29 -0.52 15.45
N THR A 15 6.45 -0.44 14.84
CA THR A 15 7.74 -0.34 15.54
C THR A 15 7.92 1.04 16.19
N SER A 16 8.85 1.18 17.12
CA SER A 16 9.16 2.46 17.78
C SER A 16 9.46 3.59 16.80
N THR A 17 10.04 3.28 15.64
CA THR A 17 10.28 4.26 14.58
C THR A 17 9.01 4.57 13.77
N GLU A 18 8.22 3.55 13.42
CA GLU A 18 6.98 3.70 12.66
C GLU A 18 5.88 4.47 13.43
N VAL A 19 5.90 4.42 14.76
CA VAL A 19 5.00 5.22 15.61
C VAL A 19 5.17 6.72 15.35
N ASN A 20 6.37 7.17 14.97
CA ASN A 20 6.66 8.59 14.70
C ASN A 20 6.35 9.01 13.26
N TYR A 21 5.87 8.10 12.41
CA TYR A 21 5.53 8.42 11.03
C TYR A 21 4.29 9.30 10.93
N GLY A 22 4.24 10.11 9.88
CA GLY A 22 3.05 10.89 9.56
C GLY A 22 1.85 9.99 9.28
N GLN A 23 0.63 10.50 9.46
CA GLN A 23 -0.59 9.69 9.31
C GLN A 23 -0.69 9.03 7.93
N ILE A 24 -0.39 9.77 6.86
CA ILE A 24 -0.37 9.26 5.48
C ILE A 24 0.62 8.08 5.35
N GLU A 25 1.78 8.18 6.00
CA GLU A 25 2.80 7.13 5.95
C GLU A 25 2.39 5.89 6.75
N LYS A 26 1.68 6.06 7.87
CA LYS A 26 1.13 4.94 8.65
C LYS A 26 0.07 4.18 7.88
N GLU A 27 -0.81 4.89 7.19
CA GLU A 27 -1.81 4.25 6.33
C GLU A 27 -1.17 3.56 5.12
N ALA A 28 -0.20 4.20 4.47
CA ALA A 28 0.57 3.58 3.39
C ALA A 28 1.33 2.33 3.86
N LEU A 29 1.84 2.33 5.09
CA LEU A 29 2.53 1.19 5.69
C LEU A 29 1.61 -0.05 5.78
N ALA A 30 0.31 0.14 6.03
CA ALA A 30 -0.66 -0.96 6.03
C ALA A 30 -0.72 -1.66 4.66
N PHE A 31 -0.71 -0.91 3.56
CA PHE A 31 -0.68 -1.49 2.21
C PHE A 31 0.60 -2.26 1.95
N ILE A 32 1.74 -1.65 2.29
CA ILE A 32 3.05 -2.28 2.06
C ILE A 32 3.15 -3.57 2.86
N CYS A 33 2.66 -3.57 4.11
CA CYS A 33 2.60 -4.79 4.92
C CYS A 33 1.73 -5.88 4.26
N GLY A 34 0.55 -5.51 3.75
CA GLY A 34 -0.35 -6.45 3.09
C GLY A 34 0.26 -7.03 1.81
N ILE A 35 0.80 -6.17 0.95
CA ILE A 35 1.38 -6.58 -0.34
C ILE A 35 2.63 -7.44 -0.12
N GLN A 36 3.49 -7.08 0.84
CA GLN A 36 4.64 -7.91 1.19
C GLN A 36 4.22 -9.27 1.75
N LYS A 37 3.19 -9.31 2.60
CA LYS A 37 2.71 -10.57 3.18
C LYS A 37 2.12 -11.50 2.11
N PHE A 38 1.45 -10.92 1.12
CA PHE A 38 0.73 -11.66 0.09
C PHE A 38 1.44 -11.65 -1.27
N ASP A 39 2.72 -11.27 -1.35
CA ASP A 39 3.46 -11.13 -2.61
C ASP A 39 3.32 -12.40 -3.48
N GLN A 40 3.53 -13.58 -2.91
CA GLN A 40 3.38 -14.86 -3.63
C GLN A 40 2.00 -15.06 -4.28
N PHE A 41 0.93 -14.46 -3.73
CA PHE A 41 -0.42 -14.52 -4.28
C PHE A 41 -0.73 -13.39 -5.27
N LEU A 42 -0.11 -12.23 -5.09
CA LEU A 42 -0.36 -11.01 -5.86
C LEU A 42 0.57 -10.90 -7.08
N HIS A 43 1.76 -11.49 -7.02
CA HIS A 43 2.77 -11.41 -8.06
C HIS A 43 2.21 -11.90 -9.40
N ARG A 44 2.38 -11.09 -10.46
CA ARG A 44 1.87 -11.35 -11.83
C ARG A 44 0.35 -11.55 -11.92
N ARG A 45 -0.43 -11.10 -10.92
CA ARG A 45 -1.89 -11.13 -10.98
C ARG A 45 -2.44 -9.72 -10.85
N HIS A 46 -3.49 -9.43 -11.60
CA HIS A 46 -4.26 -8.21 -11.40
C HIS A 46 -5.06 -8.34 -10.10
N PHE A 47 -4.94 -7.33 -9.25
CA PHE A 47 -5.73 -7.21 -8.02
C PHE A 47 -6.19 -5.77 -7.83
N ILE A 48 -7.21 -5.62 -7.01
CA ILE A 48 -7.76 -4.31 -6.64
C ILE A 48 -7.43 -4.08 -5.18
N LEU A 49 -6.65 -3.03 -4.91
CA LEU A 49 -6.43 -2.54 -3.56
C LEU A 49 -7.58 -1.59 -3.20
N LEU A 50 -8.33 -1.91 -2.15
CA LEU A 50 -9.41 -1.08 -1.65
C LEU A 50 -8.94 -0.32 -0.41
N THR A 51 -9.15 1.00 -0.42
CA THR A 51 -8.86 1.88 0.71
C THR A 51 -9.89 3.00 0.78
N ASP A 52 -10.15 3.47 1.98
CA ASP A 52 -10.90 4.68 2.30
C ASP A 52 -10.08 5.97 2.13
N HIS A 53 -8.76 5.87 1.92
CA HIS A 53 -7.89 7.04 1.92
C HIS A 53 -7.57 7.61 0.53
N LYS A 54 -8.27 8.70 0.19
CA LYS A 54 -8.21 9.37 -1.11
C LYS A 54 -6.82 9.92 -1.49
N THR A 55 -6.03 10.36 -0.52
CA THR A 55 -4.67 10.89 -0.79
C THR A 55 -3.76 9.79 -1.31
N LEU A 56 -3.87 8.56 -0.79
CA LEU A 56 -3.05 7.44 -1.24
C LEU A 56 -3.42 6.99 -2.64
N LEU A 57 -4.71 7.09 -3.02
CA LEU A 57 -5.12 6.88 -4.41
C LEU A 57 -4.41 7.84 -5.35
N THR A 58 -4.13 9.08 -4.92
CA THR A 58 -3.44 10.07 -5.75
C THR A 58 -1.93 9.84 -5.78
N ILE A 59 -1.35 9.43 -4.64
CA ILE A 59 0.10 9.15 -4.51
C ILE A 59 0.51 7.93 -5.32
N PHE A 60 -0.32 6.89 -5.34
CA PHE A 60 -0.03 5.64 -6.03
C PHE A 60 -0.74 5.51 -7.39
N ASP A 61 -1.34 6.60 -7.89
CA ASP A 61 -1.88 6.63 -9.25
C ASP A 61 -0.73 6.58 -10.26
N SER A 62 -0.60 5.46 -10.98
CA SER A 62 0.43 5.26 -11.99
C SER A 62 0.37 6.28 -13.13
N LYS A 63 -0.77 6.97 -13.31
CA LYS A 63 -0.97 7.98 -14.37
C LYS A 63 -0.53 9.38 -13.98
N LYS A 64 -0.43 9.70 -12.68
CA LYS A 64 -0.24 11.08 -12.22
C LYS A 64 1.20 11.44 -11.85
N GLY A 65 2.12 10.47 -11.92
CA GLY A 65 3.52 10.66 -11.55
C GLY A 65 3.68 10.89 -10.04
N ASN A 66 4.83 10.49 -9.48
CA ASN A 66 5.09 10.67 -8.06
C ASN A 66 5.38 12.16 -7.76
N PRO A 67 4.62 12.84 -6.88
CA PRO A 67 4.96 14.19 -6.47
C PRO A 67 6.35 14.23 -5.84
N SER A 68 7.24 15.08 -6.36
CA SER A 68 8.58 15.31 -5.78
C SER A 68 8.53 15.80 -4.33
N ALA A 69 7.38 16.34 -3.89
CA ALA A 69 7.13 16.82 -2.53
C ALA A 69 6.75 15.73 -1.52
N LEU A 70 6.65 14.47 -1.95
CA LEU A 70 6.40 13.36 -1.02
C LEU A 70 7.62 13.05 -0.17
N ALA A 71 7.38 12.60 1.06
CA ALA A 71 8.43 12.01 1.89
C ALA A 71 9.13 10.87 1.13
N SER A 72 10.46 10.80 1.23
CA SER A 72 11.28 9.83 0.49
C SER A 72 10.84 8.38 0.68
N ARG A 73 10.21 8.07 1.83
CA ARG A 73 9.65 6.75 2.13
C ARG A 73 8.46 6.39 1.24
N LEU A 74 7.52 7.32 1.06
CA LEU A 74 6.36 7.13 0.20
C LEU A 74 6.79 6.95 -1.26
N GLN A 75 7.81 7.68 -1.71
CA GLN A 75 8.37 7.52 -3.05
C GLN A 75 8.98 6.13 -3.24
N HIS A 76 9.76 5.64 -2.27
CA HIS A 76 10.32 4.28 -2.31
C HIS A 76 9.20 3.22 -2.38
N TRP A 77 8.15 3.39 -1.58
CA TRP A 77 7.00 2.49 -1.60
C TRP A 77 6.24 2.54 -2.92
N ALA A 78 6.06 3.71 -3.53
CA ALA A 78 5.45 3.83 -4.85
C ALA A 78 6.24 3.06 -5.91
N LEU A 79 7.57 3.19 -5.92
CA LEU A 79 8.44 2.42 -6.82
C LEU A 79 8.29 0.92 -6.63
N ARG A 80 8.15 0.44 -5.39
CA ARG A 80 7.90 -0.99 -5.13
C ARG A 80 6.54 -1.43 -5.70
N LEU A 81 5.51 -0.60 -5.60
CA LEU A 81 4.17 -0.91 -6.10
C LEU A 81 4.09 -0.92 -7.63
N MET A 82 4.96 -0.17 -8.33
CA MET A 82 5.10 -0.26 -9.80
C MET A 82 5.53 -1.65 -10.29
N GLY A 83 6.06 -2.51 -9.42
CA GLY A 83 6.34 -3.91 -9.76
C GLY A 83 5.11 -4.81 -9.86
N TYR A 84 3.93 -4.32 -9.45
CA TYR A 84 2.67 -5.08 -9.42
C TYR A 84 1.63 -4.55 -10.43
N THR A 85 1.98 -3.52 -11.20
CA THR A 85 1.14 -2.93 -12.27
C THR A 85 1.31 -3.64 -13.60
#